data_AF-A0A1W9TNX0-F1
#
_entry.id   AF-A0A1W9TNX0-F1
#
_cell.length_a   1.000
_cell.length_b   1.000
_cell.length_c   1.000
_cell.angle_alpha   90.00
_cell.angle_beta   90.00
_cell.angle_gamma   90.00
#
_symmetry.space_group_name_H-M   'P 1'
#
loop_
_entity.id
_entity.type
_entity.pdbx_description
1 polymer ?
#
loop_
_entity_poly.entity_id
_entity_poly.type
_entity_poly.pdbx_seq_one_letter_code
_entity_poly.pdbx_strand_id
1 'polypeptide(L)'
;MSYLKSVLHEEYQRLKALVIKYNNEISALPRGSISIKKRNQKEYVYLAYREKENVKFEYIGPISSEKSKNVVKKVKLRKEYEIKLKQVRKDLKEIEKVINGRKL
;
A
#
# COMPACT_ATOMS: atom_id res chain seq x y z
N MET A 1 12.08 34.07 11.48
CA MET A 1 11.69 33.41 10.20
C MET A 1 12.58 32.23 9.77
N SER A 2 13.72 31.95 10.43
CA SER A 2 14.66 30.86 10.03
C SER A 2 14.25 29.46 10.54
N TYR A 3 13.86 29.33 11.82
CA TYR A 3 13.60 28.03 12.45
C TYR A 3 12.41 27.28 11.83
N LEU A 4 11.27 27.94 11.62
CA LEU A 4 10.08 27.32 11.02
C LEU A 4 10.36 26.74 9.62
N LYS A 5 11.18 27.45 8.81
CA LYS A 5 11.55 26.97 7.47
C LYS A 5 12.46 25.74 7.54
N SER A 6 13.36 25.68 8.53
CA SER A 6 14.21 24.51 8.75
C SER A 6 13.39 23.27 9.14
N VAL A 7 12.46 23.41 10.08
CA VAL A 7 11.57 22.33 10.52
C VAL A 7 10.71 21.81 9.36
N LEU A 8 10.15 22.70 8.54
CA LEU A 8 9.39 22.30 7.35
C LEU A 8 10.26 21.56 6.31
N HIS A 9 11.54 21.94 6.18
CA HIS A 9 12.45 21.26 5.27
C HIS A 9 12.83 19.87 5.78
N GLU A 10 13.12 19.73 7.08
CA GLU A 10 13.37 18.43 7.72
C GLU A 10 12.18 17.49 7.55
N GLU A 11 10.97 17.99 7.81
CA GLU A 11 9.74 17.23 7.64
C GLU A 11 9.51 16.83 6.18
N TYR A 12 9.79 17.72 5.23
CA TYR A 12 9.75 17.41 3.79
C TYR A 12 10.69 16.24 3.43
N GLN A 13 11.92 16.24 3.93
CA GLN A 13 12.87 15.14 3.70
C GLN A 13 12.40 13.84 4.37
N ARG A 14 11.84 13.92 5.58
CA ARG A 14 11.26 12.77 6.29
C ARG A 14 10.12 12.14 5.50
N LEU A 15 9.20 12.94 4.96
CA LEU A 15 8.09 12.45 4.14
C LEU A 15 8.59 11.82 2.83
N LYS A 16 9.61 12.40 2.18
CA LYS A 16 10.26 11.78 1.00
C LYS A 16 10.82 10.40 1.32
N ALA A 17 11.52 10.26 2.44
CA ALA A 17 12.05 8.97 2.88
C ALA A 17 10.92 7.95 3.13
N LEU A 18 9.80 8.38 3.72
CA LEU A 18 8.62 7.51 3.91
C LEU A 18 7.98 7.08 2.60
N VAL A 19 7.91 7.95 1.58
CA VAL A 19 7.43 7.57 0.24
C VAL A 19 8.27 6.43 -0.33
N ILE A 20 9.60 6.55 -0.28
CA ILE A 20 10.52 5.52 -0.77
C ILE A 20 10.32 4.22 0.01
N LYS A 21 10.29 4.30 1.34
CA LYS A 21 10.08 3.14 2.21
C LYS A 21 8.79 2.40 1.86
N TYR A 22 7.65 3.10 1.79
CA TYR A 22 6.37 2.45 1.50
C TYR A 22 6.29 1.90 0.08
N ASN A 23 6.90 2.55 -0.93
CA ASN A 23 6.99 1.96 -2.26
C ASN A 23 7.75 0.62 -2.23
N ASN A 24 8.86 0.54 -1.49
CA ASN A 24 9.65 -0.69 -1.37
C ASN A 24 8.84 -1.80 -0.68
N GLU A 25 8.20 -1.51 0.45
CA GLU A 25 7.33 -2.46 1.16
C GLU A 25 6.17 -2.95 0.27
N ILE A 26 5.52 -2.05 -0.46
CA ILE A 26 4.44 -2.40 -1.39
C ILE A 26 4.97 -3.31 -2.51
N SER A 27 6.16 -3.03 -3.06
CA SER A 27 6.74 -3.82 -4.14
C SER A 27 7.08 -5.25 -3.73
N ALA A 28 7.46 -5.46 -2.47
CA ALA A 28 7.79 -6.77 -1.90
C ALA A 28 6.56 -7.63 -1.57
N LEU A 29 5.36 -7.04 -1.58
CA LEU A 29 4.11 -7.70 -1.19
C LEU A 29 3.26 -8.09 -2.42
N PRO A 30 2.49 -9.20 -2.36
CA PRO A 30 1.68 -9.67 -3.47
C PRO A 30 0.66 -8.62 -3.91
N ARG A 31 0.65 -8.31 -5.21
CA ARG A 31 -0.33 -7.40 -5.82
C ARG A 31 -1.69 -8.07 -5.93
N GLY A 32 -2.75 -7.27 -5.78
CA GLY A 32 -4.13 -7.71 -6.05
C GLY A 32 -5.00 -7.73 -4.81
N SER A 33 -6.06 -8.53 -4.86
CA SER A 33 -7.03 -8.69 -3.78
C SER A 33 -7.30 -10.17 -3.51
N ILE A 34 -7.76 -10.47 -2.30
CA ILE A 34 -8.22 -11.81 -1.96
C ILE A 34 -9.64 -12.02 -2.49
N SER A 35 -9.85 -13.11 -3.21
CA SER A 35 -11.16 -13.61 -3.62
C SER A 35 -11.40 -14.96 -2.98
N ILE A 36 -12.49 -15.09 -2.23
CA ILE A 36 -12.89 -16.35 -1.61
C ILE A 36 -13.96 -17.00 -2.49
N LYS A 37 -13.78 -18.28 -2.83
CA LYS A 37 -14.74 -19.06 -3.61
C LYS A 37 -15.18 -20.28 -2.81
N LYS A 38 -16.49 -20.54 -2.79
CA LYS A 38 -17.09 -21.71 -2.12
C LYS A 38 -17.38 -22.81 -3.13
N ARG A 39 -16.94 -24.04 -2.85
CA ARG A 39 -17.18 -25.25 -3.65
C ARG A 39 -17.37 -26.44 -2.72
N ASN A 40 -18.45 -27.21 -2.91
CA ASN A 40 -18.77 -28.40 -2.09
C ASN A 40 -18.63 -28.14 -0.58
N GLN A 41 -19.25 -27.05 -0.10
CA GLN A 41 -19.20 -26.58 1.29
C GLN A 41 -17.82 -26.15 1.81
N LYS A 42 -16.76 -26.24 1.00
CA LYS A 42 -15.40 -25.79 1.33
C LYS A 42 -15.12 -24.42 0.72
N GLU A 43 -14.24 -23.66 1.37
CA GLU A 43 -13.83 -22.34 0.93
C GLU A 43 -12.36 -22.31 0.53
N TYR A 44 -12.09 -21.56 -0.53
CA TYR A 44 -10.81 -21.52 -1.21
C TYR A 44 -10.40 -20.08 -1.46
N VAL A 45 -9.13 -19.79 -1.17
CA VAL A 45 -8.53 -18.48 -1.37
C VAL A 45 -7.90 -18.42 -2.75
N TYR A 46 -8.24 -17.34 -3.47
CA TYR A 46 -7.63 -16.96 -4.73
C TYR A 46 -7.04 -15.56 -4.61
N LEU A 47 -5.88 -15.35 -5.23
CA LEU A 47 -5.32 -14.02 -5.44
C LEU A 47 -5.81 -13.49 -6.78
N ALA A 48 -6.63 -12.45 -6.73
CA ALA A 48 -7.15 -11.76 -7.91
C ALA A 48 -6.26 -10.58 -8.27
N TYR A 49 -5.66 -10.59 -9.46
CA TYR A 49 -4.84 -9.48 -9.95
C TYR A 49 -5.07 -9.23 -11.44
N ARG A 50 -4.85 -7.99 -11.85
CA ARG A 50 -4.93 -7.61 -13.26
C ARG A 50 -3.57 -7.83 -13.91
N GLU A 51 -3.56 -8.63 -14.96
CA GLU A 51 -2.43 -8.81 -15.85
C GLU A 51 -2.84 -8.32 -17.24
N LYS A 52 -2.22 -7.21 -17.68
CA LYS A 52 -2.64 -6.46 -18.88
C LYS A 52 -4.14 -6.12 -18.81
N GLU A 53 -4.95 -6.62 -19.72
CA GLU A 53 -6.37 -6.34 -19.83
C GLU A 53 -7.25 -7.29 -18.99
N ASN A 54 -6.71 -8.44 -18.60
CA ASN A 54 -7.47 -9.52 -17.97
C ASN A 54 -7.28 -9.58 -16.45
N VAL A 55 -8.32 -10.00 -15.75
CA VAL A 55 -8.24 -10.33 -14.31
C VAL A 55 -7.95 -11.83 -14.18
N LYS A 56 -6.81 -12.17 -13.59
CA LYS A 56 -6.44 -13.54 -13.25
C LYS A 56 -6.82 -13.84 -11.81
N PHE A 57 -7.22 -15.09 -11.57
CA PHE A 57 -7.50 -15.64 -10.24
C PHE A 57 -6.56 -16.79 -9.99
N GLU A 58 -5.48 -16.53 -9.26
CA GLU A 58 -4.50 -17.55 -8.91
C GLU A 58 -4.95 -18.31 -7.65
N TYR A 59 -5.06 -19.63 -7.74
CA TYR A 59 -5.45 -20.46 -6.62
C TYR A 59 -4.33 -20.53 -5.58
N ILE A 60 -4.63 -20.19 -4.33
CA ILE A 60 -3.66 -20.22 -3.23
C ILE A 60 -3.79 -21.51 -2.42
N GLY A 61 -5.03 -21.88 -2.07
CA GLY A 61 -5.31 -23.03 -1.22
C GLY A 61 -6.67 -22.97 -0.52
N PRO A 62 -7.01 -23.98 0.29
CA PRO A 62 -8.15 -23.92 1.20
C PRO A 62 -8.00 -22.75 2.19
N ILE A 63 -9.12 -22.17 2.64
CA ILE A 63 -9.11 -21.03 3.57
C ILE A 63 -8.41 -21.34 4.91
N SER A 64 -8.50 -22.60 5.35
CA SER A 64 -7.89 -23.07 6.59
C SER A 64 -6.37 -23.26 6.50
N SER A 65 -5.80 -23.31 5.29
CA SER A 65 -4.38 -23.59 5.09
C SER A 65 -3.49 -22.42 5.55
N GLU A 66 -2.32 -22.74 6.08
CA GLU A 66 -1.38 -21.72 6.56
C GLU A 66 -0.87 -20.83 5.43
N LYS A 67 -0.66 -21.40 4.24
CA LYS A 67 -0.33 -20.66 3.01
C LYS A 67 -1.38 -19.58 2.71
N SER A 68 -2.66 -19.94 2.72
CA SER A 68 -3.76 -18.99 2.48
C SER A 68 -3.79 -17.88 3.52
N LYS A 69 -3.67 -18.21 4.82
CA LYS A 69 -3.65 -17.23 5.91
C LYS A 69 -2.49 -16.24 5.73
N ASN A 70 -1.30 -16.73 5.37
CA ASN A 70 -0.13 -15.89 5.16
C ASN A 70 -0.28 -14.96 3.94
N VAL A 71 -0.82 -15.46 2.83
CA VAL A 71 -1.10 -14.60 1.66
C VAL A 71 -2.15 -13.54 1.99
N VAL A 72 -3.22 -13.89 2.70
CA VAL A 72 -4.25 -12.93 3.14
C VAL A 72 -3.64 -11.82 4.01
N LYS A 73 -2.79 -12.18 4.98
CA LYS A 73 -2.07 -11.21 5.82
C LYS A 73 -1.19 -10.27 4.98
N LYS A 74 -0.41 -10.82 4.03
CA LYS A 74 0.46 -10.03 3.16
C LYS A 74 -0.33 -9.06 2.25
N VAL A 75 -1.44 -9.51 1.66
CA VAL A 75 -2.31 -8.65 0.84
C VAL A 75 -2.95 -7.55 1.69
N LYS A 76 -3.36 -7.86 2.93
CA LYS A 76 -3.87 -6.85 3.87
C LYS A 76 -2.80 -5.81 4.21
N LEU A 77 -1.59 -6.26 4.56
CA LEU A 77 -0.46 -5.39 4.87
C LEU A 77 -0.12 -4.47 3.68
N ARG A 78 -0.17 -5.00 2.45
CA ARG A 78 0.04 -4.19 1.24
C ARG A 78 -0.96 -3.03 1.16
N LYS A 79 -2.24 -3.31 1.38
CA LYS A 79 -3.29 -2.27 1.37
C LYS A 79 -3.06 -1.22 2.45
N GLU A 80 -2.61 -1.62 3.64
CA GLU A 80 -2.27 -0.68 4.71
C GLU A 80 -1.13 0.25 4.30
N TYR A 81 -0.08 -0.26 3.65
CA TYR A 81 0.98 0.58 3.10
C TYR A 81 0.52 1.46 1.94
N GLU A 82 -0.35 0.98 1.06
CA GLU A 82 -0.93 1.79 -0.03
C GLU A 82 -1.73 2.98 0.52
N ILE A 83 -2.49 2.77 1.60
CA ILE A 83 -3.21 3.84 2.31
C ILE A 83 -2.23 4.85 2.94
N LYS A 84 -1.22 4.36 3.68
CA LYS A 84 -0.19 5.22 4.29
C LYS A 84 0.58 6.02 3.25
N LEU A 85 0.95 5.40 2.12
CA LEU A 85 1.61 6.06 1.01
C LEU A 85 0.75 7.18 0.41
N LYS A 86 -0.56 6.93 0.24
CA LYS A 86 -1.50 7.96 -0.23
C LYS A 86 -1.53 9.15 0.71
N GLN A 87 -1.57 8.92 2.02
CA GLN A 87 -1.55 9.98 3.03
C GLN A 87 -0.23 10.77 2.99
N VAL A 88 0.92 10.09 3.04
CA VAL A 88 2.24 10.74 3.00
C VAL A 88 2.43 11.57 1.72
N ARG A 89 1.93 11.11 0.57
CA ARG A 89 1.97 11.89 -0.67
C ARG A 89 1.11 13.16 -0.61
N LYS A 90 -0.02 13.10 0.10
CA LYS A 90 -0.88 14.27 0.33
C LYS A 90 -0.15 15.27 1.22
N ASP A 91 0.39 14.80 2.35
CA ASP A 91 1.13 15.63 3.31
C ASP A 91 2.34 16.30 2.64
N LEU A 92 3.09 15.55 1.82
CA LEU A 92 4.24 16.08 1.09
C LEU A 92 3.85 17.19 0.12
N LYS A 93 2.72 17.04 -0.58
CA LYS A 93 2.18 18.07 -1.48
C LYS A 93 1.74 19.33 -0.72
N GLU A 94 1.17 19.16 0.48
CA GLU A 94 0.80 20.28 1.34
C GLU A 94 2.02 21.04 1.84
N ILE A 95 3.07 20.34 2.29
CA ILE A 95 4.33 20.96 2.72
C ILE A 95 5.02 21.68 1.54
N GLU A 96 5.02 21.11 0.34
CA GLU A 96 5.56 21.77 -0.84
C GLU A 96 4.85 23.09 -1.16
N LYS A 97 3.52 23.16 -0.99
CA LYS A 97 2.78 24.42 -1.17
C LYS A 97 3.25 25.47 -0.17
N VAL A 98 3.34 25.10 1.11
CA VAL A 98 3.74 26.00 2.21
C VAL A 98 5.17 26.52 2.01
N ILE A 99 6.13 25.64 1.69
CA ILE A 99 7.52 26.02 1.43
C ILE A 99 7.63 26.99 0.25
N ASN A 100 6.82 26.79 -0.80
CA ASN A 100 6.81 27.63 -2.00
C ASN A 100 5.93 28.89 -1.86
N GLY A 101 5.40 29.18 -0.66
CA GLY A 101 4.57 30.36 -0.40
C GLY A 101 3.19 30.33 -1.05
N ARG A 102 2.72 29.16 -1.52
CA ARG A 102 1.35 28.98 -2.04
C ARG A 102 0.41 28.71 -0.85
N LYS A 103 -0.71 29.43 -0.79
CA LYS A 103 -1.75 29.19 0.24
C LYS A 103 -2.29 27.76 0.13
N LEU A 104 -2.64 27.16 1.28
CA LEU A 104 -3.09 25.77 1.44
C LEU A 104 -4.36 25.48 0.64
#